data_AF-A0A962RWA8-F1
#
_entry.id   AF-A0A962RWA8-F1
#
_cell.length_a   1.000
_cell.length_b   1.000
_cell.length_c   1.000
_cell.angle_alpha   90.00
_cell.angle_beta   90.00
_cell.angle_gamma   90.00
#
_symmetry.space_group_name_H-M   'P 1'
#
loop_
_entity.id
_entity.type
_entity.pdbx_description
1 polymer ?
#
loop_
_entity_poly.entity_id
_entity_poly.type
_entity_poly.pdbx_seq_one_letter_code
_entity_poly.pdbx_strand_id
1 'polypeptide(L)'
;MDPVDLLERIAATLRHDVGPAVGADYPRTQAYMASVVLGKLAGELRAQPAHSRAATAEADALYADLQAAARAGELPRAVVGAVEAAARERSDAHLGRLIEQLYAHRDALGVVRFAALLGRIRQALKARLARELEYSA
;
A
#
# COMPACT_ATOMS: atom_id res chain seq x y z
N MET A 1 -8.89 0.28 26.57
CA MET A 1 -9.58 1.15 25.61
C MET A 1 -8.80 1.06 24.33
N ASP A 2 -9.47 0.75 23.22
CA ASP A 2 -8.81 0.69 21.92
C ASP A 2 -8.33 2.09 21.50
N PRO A 3 -7.16 2.25 20.84
CA PRO A 3 -6.68 3.55 20.40
C PRO A 3 -7.67 4.30 19.49
N VAL A 4 -8.44 3.60 18.66
CA VAL A 4 -9.45 4.23 17.79
C VAL A 4 -10.55 4.86 18.64
N ASP A 5 -11.10 4.10 19.60
CA ASP A 5 -12.14 4.58 20.52
C ASP A 5 -11.67 5.79 21.34
N LEU A 6 -10.40 5.79 21.75
CA LEU A 6 -9.81 6.90 22.49
C LEU A 6 -9.73 8.17 21.63
N LEU A 7 -9.25 8.07 20.39
CA LEU A 7 -9.15 9.20 19.47
C LEU A 7 -10.53 9.77 19.13
N GLU A 8 -11.52 8.92 18.87
CA GLU A 8 -12.89 9.35 18.59
C GLU A 8 -13.52 10.07 19.78
N ARG A 9 -13.30 9.55 20.99
CA ARG A 9 -13.77 10.19 22.21
C ARG A 9 -13.13 11.57 22.40
N ILE A 10 -11.81 11.70 22.22
CA ILE A 10 -11.12 12.98 22.33
C ILE A 10 -11.62 13.96 21.25
N ALA A 11 -11.78 13.50 20.01
CA ALA A 11 -12.32 14.32 18.93
C ALA A 11 -13.73 14.84 19.26
N ALA A 12 -14.60 13.97 19.75
CA ALA A 12 -15.95 14.33 20.18
C ALA A 12 -15.92 15.36 21.32
N THR A 13 -15.12 15.14 22.35
CA THR A 13 -14.97 16.10 23.48
C THR A 13 -14.43 17.45 23.01
N LEU A 14 -13.44 17.47 22.11
CA LEU A 14 -12.93 18.73 21.56
C LEU A 14 -14.00 19.51 20.78
N ARG A 15 -14.82 18.79 20.02
CA ARG A 15 -15.86 19.38 19.16
C ARG A 15 -17.08 19.85 19.94
N HIS A 16 -17.53 19.07 20.91
CA HIS A 16 -18.81 19.27 21.60
C HIS A 16 -18.67 20.00 22.94
N ASP A 17 -17.54 19.85 23.64
CA ASP A 17 -17.36 20.40 24.98
C ASP A 17 -16.33 21.54 24.99
N VAL A 18 -15.12 21.29 24.47
CA VAL A 18 -14.00 22.24 24.58
C VAL A 18 -14.16 23.41 23.62
N GLY A 19 -14.37 23.17 22.33
CA GLY A 19 -14.52 24.22 21.33
C GLY A 19 -15.57 25.28 21.72
N PRO A 20 -16.80 24.89 22.09
CA PRO A 20 -17.83 25.82 22.55
C PRO A 20 -17.47 26.59 23.83
N ALA A 21 -16.71 25.99 24.75
CA ALA A 21 -16.28 26.63 25.99
C ALA A 21 -15.13 27.65 25.81
N VAL A 22 -14.47 27.65 24.65
CA VAL A 22 -13.35 28.57 24.37
C VAL A 22 -13.88 29.92 23.89
N GLY A 23 -13.59 30.98 24.66
CA GLY A 23 -14.05 32.35 24.37
C GLY A 23 -13.34 33.05 23.21
N ALA A 24 -12.08 32.70 22.92
CA ALA A 24 -11.29 33.32 21.85
C ALA A 24 -11.40 32.55 20.52
N ASP A 25 -11.49 33.27 19.41
CA ASP A 25 -11.77 32.68 18.09
C ASP A 25 -10.64 31.78 17.56
N TYR A 26 -9.38 32.17 17.75
CA TYR A 26 -8.25 31.38 17.27
C TYR A 26 -8.13 30.03 18.01
N PRO A 27 -8.09 29.97 19.35
CA PRO A 27 -8.03 28.68 20.05
C PRO A 27 -9.28 27.81 19.82
N ARG A 28 -10.46 28.40 19.61
CA ARG A 28 -11.67 27.66 19.23
C ARG A 28 -11.50 26.96 17.88
N THR A 29 -10.95 27.69 16.90
CA THR A 29 -10.62 27.12 15.58
C THR A 29 -9.61 25.98 15.70
N GLN A 30 -8.59 26.12 16.56
CA GLN A 30 -7.61 25.07 16.81
C GLN A 30 -8.25 23.82 17.45
N ALA A 31 -9.18 23.98 18.41
CA ALA A 31 -9.91 22.86 18.98
C ALA A 31 -10.74 22.11 17.92
N TYR A 32 -11.39 22.84 17.02
CA TYR A 32 -12.11 22.25 15.90
C TYR A 32 -11.16 21.52 14.94
N MET A 33 -10.05 22.13 14.51
CA MET A 33 -9.06 21.50 13.64
C MET A 33 -8.46 20.23 14.26
N ALA A 34 -8.11 20.27 15.55
CA ALA A 34 -7.64 19.11 16.29
C ALA A 34 -8.68 17.98 16.29
N SER A 35 -9.97 18.28 16.49
CA SER A 35 -11.04 17.27 16.42
C SER A 35 -11.12 16.60 15.04
N VAL A 36 -10.94 17.38 13.96
CA VAL A 36 -10.97 16.86 12.58
C VAL A 36 -9.77 15.94 12.33
N VAL A 37 -8.57 16.37 12.73
CA VAL A 37 -7.33 15.58 12.56
C VAL A 37 -7.42 14.26 13.34
N LEU A 38 -7.87 14.29 14.59
CA LEU A 38 -8.03 13.08 15.40
C LEU A 38 -9.09 12.13 14.82
N GLY A 39 -10.19 12.68 14.30
CA GLY A 39 -11.20 11.90 13.58
C GLY A 39 -10.66 11.23 12.32
N LYS A 40 -9.84 11.94 11.52
CA LYS A 40 -9.15 11.36 10.35
C LYS A 40 -8.21 10.22 10.77
N LEU A 41 -7.35 10.45 11.77
CA LEU A 41 -6.43 9.42 12.29
C LEU A 41 -7.15 8.18 12.82
N ALA A 42 -8.29 8.35 13.50
CA ALA A 42 -9.11 7.22 13.95
C ALA A 42 -9.64 6.42 12.75
N GLY A 43 -10.08 7.10 11.69
CA GLY A 43 -10.50 6.47 10.43
C GLY A 43 -9.37 5.67 9.78
N GLU A 44 -8.17 6.23 9.68
CA GLU A 44 -6.99 5.56 9.13
C GLU A 44 -6.62 4.30 9.91
N LEU A 45 -6.54 4.40 11.24
CA LEU A 45 -6.24 3.25 12.12
C LEU A 45 -7.28 2.14 12.00
N ARG A 46 -8.56 2.50 11.87
CA ARG A 46 -9.66 1.53 11.69
C ARG A 46 -9.54 0.78 10.37
N ALA A 47 -9.11 1.45 9.31
CA ALA A 47 -8.97 0.84 7.98
C ALA A 47 -7.68 0.02 7.83
N GLN A 48 -6.65 0.34 8.61
CA GLN A 48 -5.32 -0.28 8.52
C GLN A 48 -5.36 -1.83 8.49
N PRO A 49 -6.14 -2.55 9.32
CA PRO A 49 -6.17 -4.01 9.26
C PRO A 49 -6.76 -4.57 7.96
N ALA A 50 -7.78 -3.92 7.40
CA ALA A 50 -8.33 -4.31 6.09
C ALA A 50 -7.31 -4.05 4.98
N HIS A 51 -6.62 -2.92 5.02
CA HIS A 51 -5.63 -2.55 4.02
C HIS A 51 -4.40 -3.43 4.07
N SER A 52 -3.89 -3.75 5.26
CA SER A 52 -2.78 -4.69 5.43
C SER A 52 -3.14 -6.08 4.89
N ARG A 53 -4.38 -6.56 5.13
CA ARG A 53 -4.84 -7.84 4.56
C ARG A 53 -4.92 -7.80 3.05
N ALA A 54 -5.48 -6.74 2.48
CA ALA A 54 -5.55 -6.56 1.02
C ALA A 54 -4.14 -6.48 0.40
N ALA A 55 -3.23 -5.72 1.00
CA ALA A 55 -1.86 -5.59 0.55
C ALA A 55 -1.11 -6.93 0.55
N THR A 56 -1.27 -7.72 1.62
CA THR A 56 -0.70 -9.07 1.69
C THR A 56 -1.29 -9.99 0.63
N ALA A 57 -2.62 -10.04 0.48
CA ALA A 57 -3.28 -10.90 -0.50
C ALA A 57 -2.87 -10.57 -1.95
N GLU A 58 -2.69 -9.29 -2.27
CA GLU A 58 -2.24 -8.87 -3.60
C GLU A 58 -0.76 -9.18 -3.85
N ALA A 59 0.09 -9.00 -2.85
CA ALA A 59 1.48 -9.43 -2.94
C ALA A 59 1.56 -10.95 -3.15
N ASP A 60 0.77 -11.73 -2.41
CA ASP A 60 0.66 -13.18 -2.57
C ASP A 60 0.23 -13.55 -4.00
N ALA A 61 -0.81 -12.91 -4.52
CA ALA A 61 -1.31 -13.14 -5.87
C ALA A 61 -0.25 -12.80 -6.94
N LEU A 62 0.42 -11.65 -6.80
CA LEU A 62 1.49 -11.25 -7.72
C LEU A 62 2.63 -12.28 -7.76
N TYR A 63 3.14 -12.68 -6.60
CA TYR A 63 4.27 -13.60 -6.55
C TYR A 63 3.89 -15.02 -6.98
N ALA A 64 2.68 -15.48 -6.66
CA ALA A 64 2.15 -16.74 -7.17
C ALA A 64 2.09 -16.74 -8.71
N ASP A 65 1.58 -15.67 -9.32
CA ASP A 65 1.50 -15.51 -10.76
C ASP A 65 2.88 -15.48 -11.43
N LEU A 66 3.83 -14.75 -10.85
CA LEU A 66 5.20 -14.65 -11.36
C LEU A 66 5.94 -15.99 -11.26
N GLN A 67 5.78 -16.71 -10.15
CA GLN A 67 6.36 -18.05 -9.98
C GLN A 67 5.73 -19.07 -10.93
N ALA A 68 4.41 -19.03 -11.12
CA ALA A 68 3.73 -19.87 -12.09
C ALA A 68 4.23 -19.61 -13.52
N ALA A 69 4.39 -18.33 -13.89
CA ALA A 69 4.95 -17.96 -15.19
C ALA A 69 6.41 -18.43 -15.35
N ALA A 70 7.20 -18.42 -14.28
CA ALA A 70 8.58 -18.93 -14.28
C ALA A 70 8.67 -20.45 -14.42
N ARG A 71 7.70 -21.20 -13.91
CA ARG A 71 7.63 -22.66 -14.06
C ARG A 71 7.08 -23.10 -15.42
N ALA A 72 6.20 -22.30 -16.02
CA ALA A 72 5.47 -22.66 -17.23
C ALA A 72 6.27 -22.50 -18.53
N GLY A 73 7.48 -21.95 -18.50
CA GLY A 73 8.29 -21.79 -19.70
C GLY A 73 9.75 -21.53 -19.41
N GLU A 74 10.56 -21.59 -20.46
CA GLU A 74 11.98 -21.26 -20.39
C GLU A 74 12.15 -19.74 -20.26
N LEU A 75 12.14 -19.26 -19.01
CA LEU A 75 12.64 -17.93 -18.69
C LEU A 75 14.17 -17.96 -18.59
N PRO A 76 14.86 -16.86 -18.94
CA PRO A 76 16.26 -16.70 -18.63
C PRO A 76 16.52 -16.93 -17.14
N ARG A 77 17.57 -17.70 -16.79
CA ARG A 77 17.87 -18.07 -15.39
C ARG A 77 17.97 -16.87 -14.45
N ALA A 78 18.50 -15.75 -14.93
CA ALA A 78 18.60 -14.51 -14.16
C ALA A 78 17.21 -13.95 -13.78
N VAL A 79 16.23 -14.04 -14.69
CA VAL A 79 14.83 -13.65 -14.43
C VAL A 79 14.19 -14.61 -13.44
N VAL A 80 14.41 -15.93 -13.57
CA VAL A 80 13.89 -16.93 -12.62
C VAL A 80 14.43 -16.66 -11.22
N GLY A 81 15.75 -16.50 -11.08
CA GLY A 81 16.39 -16.21 -9.79
C GLY A 81 15.89 -14.90 -9.18
N ALA A 82 15.63 -13.87 -10.00
CA ALA A 82 15.06 -12.62 -9.52
C ALA A 82 13.60 -12.76 -9.07
N VAL A 83 12.78 -13.58 -9.76
CA VAL A 83 11.41 -13.90 -9.32
C VAL A 83 11.44 -14.63 -7.98
N GLU A 84 12.32 -15.61 -7.81
CA GLU A 84 12.45 -16.36 -6.55
C GLU A 84 12.93 -15.49 -5.40
N ALA A 85 13.93 -14.64 -5.65
CA ALA A 85 14.44 -13.69 -4.66
C ALA A 85 13.35 -12.68 -4.26
N ALA A 86 12.62 -12.12 -5.23
CA ALA A 86 11.54 -11.17 -4.96
C ALA A 86 10.38 -11.82 -4.18
N ALA A 87 10.01 -13.05 -4.51
CA ALA A 87 8.95 -13.76 -3.81
C ALA A 87 9.31 -14.14 -2.36
N ARG A 88 10.60 -14.39 -2.09
CA ARG A 88 11.13 -14.72 -0.76
C ARG A 88 11.25 -13.49 0.13
N GLU A 89 11.92 -12.45 -0.38
CA GLU A 89 12.27 -11.27 0.40
C GLU A 89 11.13 -10.25 0.45
N ARG A 90 10.28 -10.23 -0.57
CA ARG A 90 9.08 -9.37 -0.69
C ARG A 90 9.35 -7.89 -0.41
N SER A 91 10.52 -7.39 -0.81
CA SER A 91 10.92 -6.00 -0.62
C SER A 91 10.99 -5.23 -1.93
N ASP A 92 10.77 -3.92 -1.85
CA ASP A 92 10.81 -3.02 -3.02
C ASP A 92 12.15 -3.08 -3.76
N ALA A 93 13.26 -3.30 -3.03
CA ALA A 93 14.58 -3.50 -3.62
C ALA A 93 14.65 -4.76 -4.50
N HIS A 94 14.07 -5.89 -4.07
CA HIS A 94 14.06 -7.11 -4.87
C HIS A 94 13.07 -7.03 -6.03
N LEU A 95 11.96 -6.33 -5.85
CA LEU A 95 11.04 -6.03 -6.94
C LEU A 95 11.71 -5.14 -8.01
N GLY A 96 12.48 -4.13 -7.59
CA GLY A 96 13.29 -3.29 -8.48
C GLY A 96 14.30 -4.11 -9.29
N ARG A 97 15.06 -4.99 -8.63
CA ARG A 97 15.98 -5.92 -9.30
C ARG A 97 15.27 -6.84 -10.30
N LEU A 98 14.09 -7.36 -9.94
CA LEU A 98 13.29 -8.16 -10.88
C LEU A 98 12.93 -7.35 -12.13
N ILE A 99 12.46 -6.11 -11.97
CA ILE A 99 12.13 -5.23 -13.09
C ILE A 99 13.38 -4.99 -13.96
N GLU A 100 14.54 -4.72 -13.36
CA GLU A 100 15.81 -4.57 -14.07
C GLU A 100 16.15 -5.82 -14.89
N GLN A 101 16.01 -7.02 -14.31
CA GLN A 101 16.24 -8.28 -15.05
C GLN A 101 15.25 -8.48 -16.19
N LEU A 102 13.98 -8.08 -16.03
CA LEU A 102 13.01 -8.14 -17.13
C LEU A 102 13.42 -7.25 -18.30
N TYR A 103 13.94 -6.05 -18.04
CA TYR A 103 14.43 -5.15 -19.08
C TYR A 103 15.73 -5.65 -19.71
N ALA A 104 16.69 -6.12 -18.92
CA ALA A 104 17.97 -6.65 -19.39
C ALA A 104 17.80 -7.86 -20.32
N HIS A 105 16.75 -8.65 -20.10
CA HIS A 105 16.44 -9.84 -20.90
C HIS A 105 15.21 -9.69 -21.78
N ARG A 106 14.80 -8.45 -22.11
CA ARG A 106 13.59 -8.16 -22.90
C ARG A 106 13.54 -8.94 -24.22
N ASP A 107 14.65 -8.98 -24.95
CA ASP A 107 14.71 -9.64 -26.26
C ASP A 107 14.58 -11.17 -26.11
N ALA A 108 15.25 -11.74 -25.11
CA ALA A 108 15.17 -13.17 -24.81
C ALA A 108 13.78 -13.61 -24.33
N LEU A 109 13.05 -12.72 -23.65
CA LEU A 109 11.67 -12.96 -23.21
C LEU A 109 10.67 -12.86 -24.38
N GLY A 110 11.00 -12.05 -25.39
CA GLY A 110 10.07 -11.66 -26.43
C GLY A 110 8.99 -10.70 -25.93
N VAL A 111 8.38 -9.96 -26.87
CA VAL A 111 7.47 -8.85 -26.57
C VAL A 111 6.27 -9.29 -25.72
N VAL A 112 5.64 -10.41 -26.06
CA VAL A 112 4.41 -10.90 -25.40
C VAL A 112 4.67 -11.24 -23.94
N ARG A 113 5.72 -12.02 -23.66
CA ARG A 113 6.02 -12.48 -22.30
C ARG A 113 6.55 -11.36 -21.42
N PHE A 114 7.42 -10.51 -21.98
CA PHE A 114 7.87 -9.29 -21.31
C PHE A 114 6.69 -8.40 -20.91
N ALA A 115 5.77 -8.12 -21.83
CA ALA A 115 4.60 -7.28 -21.57
C ALA A 115 3.67 -7.92 -20.52
N ALA A 116 3.47 -9.23 -20.56
CA ALA A 116 2.64 -9.94 -19.58
C ALA A 116 3.21 -9.85 -18.15
N LEU A 117 4.51 -10.15 -17.98
CA LEU A 117 5.18 -10.10 -16.67
C LEU A 117 5.21 -8.68 -16.10
N LEU A 118 5.63 -7.71 -16.91
CA LEU A 118 5.69 -6.32 -16.48
C LEU A 118 4.29 -5.73 -16.26
N GLY A 119 3.30 -6.16 -17.04
CA GLY A 119 1.89 -5.77 -16.89
C GLY A 119 1.33 -6.16 -15.53
N ARG A 120 1.60 -7.39 -15.06
CA ARG A 120 1.22 -7.84 -13.71
C ARG A 120 1.86 -7.00 -12.61
N ILE A 121 3.17 -6.75 -12.71
CA ILE A 121 3.88 -5.91 -11.75
C ILE A 121 3.28 -4.50 -11.69
N ARG A 122 3.02 -3.89 -12.85
CA ARG A 122 2.41 -2.55 -12.94
C ARG A 122 1.01 -2.50 -12.33
N GLN A 123 0.18 -3.52 -12.57
CA GLN A 123 -1.15 -3.60 -11.98
C GLN A 123 -1.10 -3.67 -10.45
N ALA A 124 -0.20 -4.51 -9.90
CA ALA A 124 -0.01 -4.60 -8.46
C ALA A 124 0.49 -3.27 -7.84
N LEU A 125 1.46 -2.61 -8.49
CA LEU A 125 1.94 -1.30 -8.04
C LEU A 125 0.83 -0.23 -8.08
N LYS A 126 -0.01 -0.25 -9.12
CA LYS A 126 -1.15 0.67 -9.23
C LYS A 126 -2.16 0.45 -8.11
N ALA A 127 -2.48 -0.81 -7.79
CA ALA A 127 -3.40 -1.15 -6.70
C ALA A 127 -2.85 -0.68 -5.33
N ARG A 128 -1.54 -0.88 -5.09
CA ARG A 128 -0.87 -0.37 -3.90
C ARG A 128 -0.97 1.15 -3.78
N LEU A 129 -0.63 1.88 -4.84
CA LEU A 129 -0.71 3.35 -4.86
C LEU A 129 -2.15 3.86 -4.64
N ALA A 130 -3.14 3.21 -5.23
CA ALA A 130 -4.54 3.62 -5.07
C ALA A 130 -4.99 3.57 -3.60
N ARG A 131 -4.57 2.55 -2.84
CA ARG A 131 -4.86 2.46 -1.40
C ARG A 131 -4.10 3.48 -0.56
N GLU A 132 -2.83 3.74 -0.89
CA GLU A 132 -2.05 4.77 -0.21
C GLU A 132 -2.66 6.17 -0.40
N LEU A 133 -3.27 6.43 -1.56
CA LEU A 133 -3.93 7.69 -1.88
C LEU A 133 -5.31 7.87 -1.23
N GLU A 134 -5.97 6.80 -0.76
CA GLU A 134 -7.32 6.85 -0.18
C GLU A 134 -7.42 7.78 1.05
N TYR A 135 -6.31 8.04 1.75
CA TYR A 135 -6.25 8.92 2.93
C TYR A 135 -5.44 10.20 2.73
N SER A 136 -4.87 10.43 1.55
CA SER A 136 -4.14 11.68 1.25
C SER A 136 -5.06 12.86 0.87
N ALA A 137 -6.38 12.72 1.02
CA ALA A 137 -7.41 13.75 0.75
C ALA A 137 -8.20 14.13 2.02
#